data_AF-A0A928CCN9-F1
#
_entry.id   AF-A0A928CCN9-F1
#
_cell.length_a   1.000
_cell.length_b   1.000
_cell.length_c   1.000
_cell.angle_alpha   90.00
_cell.angle_beta   90.00
_cell.angle_gamma   90.00
#
_symmetry.space_group_name_H-M   'P 1'
#
loop_
_entity.id
_entity.type
_entity.pdbx_description
1 polymer ?
#
loop_
_entity_poly.entity_id
_entity_poly.type
_entity_poly.pdbx_seq_one_letter_code
_entity_poly.pdbx_strand_id
1 'polypeptide(L)' 'ITITNALGQVMLDRVVNSDSEILNMGQYEAGVYMVRIVTANGVATERITVL' A
#
# COMPACT_ATOMS: atom_id res chain seq x y z
N ILE A 1 7.39 -0.64 -0.54
CA ILE A 1 5.91 -0.49 -0.61
C ILE A 1 5.47 0.25 0.61
N THR A 2 4.65 1.28 0.44
CA THR A 2 4.12 2.09 1.52
C THR A 2 2.60 2.14 1.40
N ILE A 3 1.87 1.93 2.50
CA ILE A 3 0.42 2.04 2.57
C ILE A 3 0.07 3.18 3.50
N THR A 4 -0.80 4.08 3.04
CA THR A 4 -1.30 5.22 3.82
C THR A 4 -2.82 5.20 3.85
N ASN A 5 -3.41 5.50 5.01
CA ASN A 5 -4.85 5.66 5.11
C ASN A 5 -5.29 7.05 4.60
N ALA A 6 -6.60 7.29 4.54
CA ALA A 6 -7.18 8.55 4.10
C ALA A 6 -6.74 9.78 4.92
N LEU A 7 -6.26 9.59 6.15
CA LEU A 7 -5.73 10.65 7.02
C LEU A 7 -4.24 10.96 6.72
N GLY A 8 -3.63 10.24 5.77
CA GLY A 8 -2.20 10.37 5.44
C GLY A 8 -1.28 9.63 6.42
N GLN A 9 -1.83 8.82 7.34
CA GLN A 9 -1.03 8.06 8.28
C GLN A 9 -0.46 6.81 7.59
N VAL A 10 0.83 6.55 7.79
CA VAL A 10 1.50 5.36 7.26
C VAL A 10 1.10 4.15 8.08
N MET A 11 0.44 3.19 7.43
CA MET A 11 -0.02 1.93 8.02
C MET A 11 0.96 0.79 7.80
N LEU A 12 1.74 0.87 6.72
CA LEU A 12 2.79 -0.08 6.38
C LEU A 12 3.89 0.67 5.64
N ASP A 13 5.14 0.41 6.01
CA ASP A 13 6.29 0.77 5.19
C ASP A 13 7.31 -0.37 5.21
N ARG A 14 7.60 -0.94 4.05
CA ARG A 14 8.46 -2.13 3.94
C ARG A 14 9.14 -2.21 2.58
N VAL A 15 10.40 -2.62 2.58
CA VAL A 15 11.15 -3.01 1.38
C VAL A 15 10.79 -4.44 0.98
N VAL A 16 10.51 -4.67 -0.30
CA VAL A 16 10.18 -5.98 -0.85
C VAL A 16 11.21 -6.32 -1.92
N ASN A 17 11.81 -7.51 -1.82
CA ASN A 17 12.86 -8.00 -2.73
C ASN A 17 12.34 -9.17 -3.57
N SER A 18 11.12 -9.05 -4.09
CA SER A 18 10.46 -10.03 -4.94
C SER A 18 9.70 -9.31 -6.05
N ASP A 19 9.47 -10.02 -7.16
CA ASP A 19 8.72 -9.48 -8.30
C ASP A 19 7.21 -9.44 -8.02
N SER A 20 6.73 -10.22 -7.04
CA SER A 20 5.34 -10.27 -6.61
C SER A 20 5.22 -10.32 -5.09
N GLU A 21 4.20 -9.66 -4.55
CA GLU A 21 3.86 -9.67 -3.12
C GLU A 21 2.34 -9.63 -2.94
N ILE A 22 1.82 -10.41 -1.99
CA ILE A 22 0.40 -10.41 -1.62
C ILE A 22 0.22 -9.57 -0.36
N LEU A 23 -0.57 -8.50 -0.46
CA LEU A 23 -0.98 -7.68 0.66
C LEU A 23 -2.41 -8.04 1.08
N ASN A 24 -2.58 -8.58 2.28
CA ASN A 24 -3.90 -8.82 2.83
C ASN A 24 -4.50 -7.48 3.31
N MET A 25 -5.42 -6.92 2.53
CA MET A 25 -6.09 -5.66 2.88
C MET A 25 -7.26 -5.85 3.86
N GLY A 26 -7.75 -7.07 4.05
CA GLY A 26 -8.88 -7.37 4.95
C GLY A 26 -8.52 -7.27 6.45
N GLN A 27 -7.25 -7.08 6.78
CA GLN A 27 -6.81 -6.80 8.15
C GLN A 27 -6.94 -5.33 8.54
N TYR A 28 -7.15 -4.44 7.57
CA TYR A 28 -7.33 -3.00 7.81
C TYR A 28 -8.80 -2.67 7.98
N GLU A 29 -9.10 -1.61 8.73
CA GLU A 29 -10.46 -1.12 8.91
C GLU A 29 -11.07 -0.65 7.56
N ALA A 30 -12.40 -0.62 7.49
CA ALA A 30 -13.11 -0.11 6.34
C ALA A 30 -12.71 1.35 6.07
N GLY A 31 -12.37 1.66 4.82
CA GLY A 31 -11.85 2.97 4.46
C GLY A 31 -11.08 2.98 3.15
N VAL A 32 -10.49 4.15 2.86
CA VAL A 32 -9.67 4.36 1.66
C VAL A 32 -8.20 4.35 2.02
N TYR A 33 -7.43 3.62 1.22
CA TYR A 33 -5.99 3.48 1.36
C TYR A 33 -5.29 3.80 0.04
N MET A 34 -4.11 4.41 0.14
CA MET A 34 -3.18 4.61 -0.96
C MET A 34 -2.02 3.63 -0.80
N VAL A 35 -1.82 2.79 -1.81
CA VAL A 35 -0.69 1.87 -1.89
C VAL A 35 0.32 2.45 -2.88
N ARG A 36 1.51 2.78 -2.40
CA ARG A 36 2.62 3.31 -3.19
C ARG A 36 3.74 2.28 -3.32
N ILE A 37 4.11 1.97 -4.54
CA ILE A 37 5.21 1.06 -4.88
C ILE A 37 6.31 1.90 -5.53
N VAL A 38 7.49 1.89 -4.92
CA VAL A 38 8.69 2.55 -5.43
C VAL A 38 9.67 1.48 -5.84
N THR A 39 10.15 1.54 -7.07
CA THR A 39 11.18 0.67 -7.62
C THR A 39 12.31 1.53 -8.21
N ALA A 40 13.42 0.91 -8.58
CA ALA A 40 14.50 1.61 -9.30
C ALA A 40 14.03 2.19 -10.65
N ASN A 41 12.97 1.61 -11.24
CA ASN A 41 12.46 1.98 -12.56
C ASN A 41 11.33 3.02 -12.50
N GLY A 42 10.81 3.34 -11.31
CA GLY A 42 9.73 4.30 -11.17
C GLY A 42 8.83 4.06 -9.96
N VAL A 43 7.73 4.81 -9.95
CA VAL A 43 6.75 4.83 -8.87
C VAL A 43 5.36 4.53 -9.43
N ALA A 44 4.63 3.64 -8.78
CA ALA A 44 3.21 3.40 -9.03
C ALA A 44 2.42 3.67 -7.74
N THR A 45 1.20 4.18 -7.89
CA THR A 45 0.30 4.46 -6.77
C THR A 45 -1.10 3.99 -7.13
N GLU A 46 -1.73 3.22 -6.25
CA GLU A 46 -3.08 2.69 -6.42
C GLU A 46 -3.97 3.06 -5.22
N ARG A 47 -5.24 3.35 -5.52
CA ARG A 47 -6.26 3.64 -4.50
C ARG A 47 -7.12 2.40 -4.25
N ILE A 48 -7.16 1.95 -3.01
CA ILE A 48 -7.94 0.78 -2.59
C ILE A 48 -9.03 1.23 -1.61
N THR A 49 -10.24 0.72 -1.81
CA THR A 49 -11.34 0.85 -0.86
C THR A 49 -11.55 -0.49 -0.16
N VAL A 50 -11.40 -0.51 1.15
CA VAL A 50 -11.76 -1.63 2.03
C VAL A 50 -13.19 -1.38 2.52
N LEU A 51 -14.05 -2.40 2.42
CA LEU A 51 -15.47 -2.36 2.76
C LEU A 51 -15.75 -3.21 3.99
#